data_AF-A0A5P2AUX8-F1
#
_entry.id   AF-A0A5P2AUX8-F1
#
_cell.length_a   1.000
_cell.length_b   1.000
_cell.length_c   1.000
_cell.angle_alpha   90.00
_cell.angle_beta   90.00
_cell.angle_gamma   90.00
#
_symmetry.space_group_name_H-M   'P 1'
#
loop_
_entity.id
_entity.type
_entity.pdbx_description
1 polymer ?
#
loop_
_entity_poly.entity_id
_entity_poly.type
_entity_poly.pdbx_seq_one_letter_code
_entity_poly.pdbx_strand_id
1 'polypeptide(L)'
;MELESLPDEVIAEIEVRDRWRRATAADGLEFLVTDIGRWPLGRTVRVAFLDGDDQLHADIAEATEQITGACNLTLDFGQNGAGTFRRWTTSDTVLAAEIRVSFDLPGFFSLVGTDSTDSAIGAGGGPVGGNPGQRSLNLGRFAVNRPPTWEGTVRHEFLHALGFHHSHQNMRGTCEGEFRWEDDVGYVPTQDPAGVFVPDAQGRRPGIYTYLAGEPNKWPRAKVDHNLRTVDAPDLVAGPFDTKSVMLYRFPAFFYKSTPSSCAPSGNGQNLSDGDKRGLDLLYPHTMGALADRQARADAVLESLGAGPEGVPGANGGDLAEAYRSRVEELAAAQATGVR
;
A
#
# COMPACT_ATOMS: atom_id res chain seq x y z
N MET A 1 -0.93 19.00 -5.73
CA MET A 1 -0.17 17.75 -5.52
C MET A 1 -1.12 16.63 -5.78
N GLU A 2 -0.79 15.68 -6.66
CA GLU A 2 -1.62 14.48 -6.87
C GLU A 2 -1.28 13.48 -5.77
N LEU A 3 -2.25 13.19 -4.89
CA LEU A 3 -2.16 12.07 -3.94
C LEU A 3 -2.50 10.74 -4.61
N GLU A 4 -1.85 9.67 -4.16
CA GLU A 4 -2.13 8.31 -4.59
C GLU A 4 -3.55 7.86 -4.26
N SER A 5 -4.11 6.99 -5.09
CA SER A 5 -5.38 6.35 -4.82
C SER A 5 -5.54 5.16 -5.72
N LEU A 6 -6.01 4.05 -5.12
CA LEU A 6 -6.60 2.96 -5.89
C LEU A 6 -7.90 3.42 -6.57
N PRO A 7 -8.32 2.78 -7.67
CA PRO A 7 -9.66 2.97 -8.24
C PRO A 7 -10.76 2.65 -7.22
N ASP A 8 -11.90 3.36 -7.31
CA ASP A 8 -12.99 3.24 -6.33
C ASP A 8 -13.58 1.82 -6.29
N GLU A 9 -13.68 1.13 -7.43
CA GLU A 9 -14.13 -0.27 -7.47
C GLU A 9 -13.23 -1.22 -6.66
N VAL A 10 -11.91 -1.03 -6.73
CA VAL A 10 -10.92 -1.85 -6.04
C VAL A 10 -10.97 -1.58 -4.55
N ILE A 11 -11.13 -0.31 -4.14
CA ILE A 11 -11.30 0.07 -2.73
C ILE A 11 -12.54 -0.62 -2.15
N ALA A 12 -13.67 -0.60 -2.87
CA ALA A 12 -14.90 -1.23 -2.40
C ALA A 12 -14.76 -2.75 -2.20
N GLU A 13 -14.04 -3.44 -3.09
CA GLU A 13 -13.73 -4.87 -2.97
C GLU A 13 -12.81 -5.16 -1.77
N ILE A 14 -11.78 -4.33 -1.56
CA ILE A 14 -10.90 -4.41 -0.39
C ILE A 14 -11.70 -4.21 0.91
N GLU A 15 -12.61 -3.23 0.96
CA GLU A 15 -13.46 -2.99 2.13
C GLU A 15 -14.39 -4.17 2.45
N VAL A 16 -14.95 -4.82 1.42
CA VAL A 16 -15.79 -6.02 1.57
C VAL A 16 -14.98 -7.15 2.22
N ARG A 17 -13.77 -7.41 1.71
CA ARG A 17 -12.86 -8.39 2.28
C ARG A 17 -12.48 -8.05 3.71
N ASP A 18 -12.08 -6.81 3.99
CA ASP A 18 -11.58 -6.43 5.31
C ASP A 18 -12.69 -6.45 6.36
N ARG A 19 -13.94 -6.12 5.98
CA ARG A 19 -15.11 -6.36 6.83
C ARG A 19 -15.31 -7.84 7.14
N TRP A 20 -15.17 -8.72 6.15
CA TRP A 20 -15.27 -10.16 6.37
C TRP A 20 -14.16 -10.67 7.29
N ARG A 21 -12.91 -10.24 7.05
CA ARG A 21 -11.75 -10.58 7.90
C ARG A 21 -11.99 -10.18 9.35
N ARG A 22 -12.43 -8.94 9.60
CA ARG A 22 -12.75 -8.44 10.96
C ARG A 22 -13.89 -9.22 11.62
N ALA A 23 -14.96 -9.52 10.87
CA ALA A 23 -16.10 -10.28 11.40
C ALA A 23 -15.71 -11.72 11.80
N THR A 24 -14.79 -12.33 11.04
CA THR A 24 -14.28 -13.69 11.31
C THR A 24 -13.20 -13.69 12.40
N ALA A 25 -12.52 -12.56 12.60
CA ALA A 25 -11.44 -12.38 13.55
C ALA A 25 -11.88 -12.10 15.00
N ALA A 26 -13.19 -12.03 15.28
CA ALA A 26 -13.74 -11.82 16.62
C ALA A 26 -13.27 -12.88 17.66
N ASP A 27 -12.71 -13.99 17.20
CA ASP A 27 -12.09 -15.05 18.02
C ASP A 27 -10.57 -14.83 18.29
N GLY A 28 -10.04 -13.61 18.09
CA GLY A 28 -8.65 -13.26 18.42
C GLY A 28 -7.64 -13.36 17.26
N LEU A 29 -8.11 -13.48 16.03
CA LEU A 29 -7.31 -13.71 14.81
C LEU A 29 -6.98 -12.43 14.02
N GLU A 30 -7.41 -11.25 14.47
CA GLU A 30 -7.34 -9.99 13.68
C GLU A 30 -5.90 -9.60 13.33
N PHE A 31 -5.00 -9.75 14.30
CA PHE A 31 -3.56 -9.51 14.16
C PHE A 31 -2.83 -10.57 13.34
N LEU A 32 -3.41 -11.78 13.24
CA LEU A 32 -2.84 -12.91 12.52
C LEU A 32 -3.16 -12.84 11.02
N VAL A 33 -4.32 -12.27 10.65
CA VAL A 33 -4.72 -12.07 9.25
C VAL A 33 -3.93 -10.93 8.57
N THR A 34 -3.50 -9.91 9.32
CA THR A 34 -2.60 -8.86 8.80
C THR A 34 -1.15 -9.34 8.65
N ASP A 35 -0.67 -10.29 9.46
CA ASP A 35 0.68 -10.88 9.33
C ASP A 35 0.79 -11.83 8.11
N ILE A 36 -0.31 -12.45 7.67
CA ILE A 36 -0.35 -13.26 6.44
C ILE A 36 -0.54 -12.43 5.15
N GLY A 37 -0.90 -11.15 5.27
CA GLY A 37 -1.02 -10.23 4.12
C GLY A 37 0.31 -9.93 3.42
N ARG A 38 1.43 -10.41 3.97
CA ARG A 38 2.80 -10.16 3.52
C ARG A 38 3.36 -11.36 2.77
N TRP A 39 4.41 -11.13 1.98
CA TRP A 39 5.07 -12.21 1.25
C TRP A 39 5.70 -13.24 2.21
N PRO A 40 5.75 -14.53 1.84
CA PRO A 40 6.46 -15.50 2.66
C PRO A 40 7.95 -15.17 2.80
N LEU A 41 8.54 -15.52 3.95
CA LEU A 41 9.94 -15.24 4.23
C LEU A 41 10.88 -16.00 3.28
N GLY A 42 12.01 -15.38 2.93
CA GLY A 42 13.01 -15.97 2.03
C GLY A 42 12.52 -16.20 0.59
N ARG A 43 11.29 -15.80 0.24
CA ARG A 43 10.81 -15.87 -1.14
C ARG A 43 11.44 -14.79 -1.99
N THR A 44 11.62 -15.16 -3.23
CA THR A 44 11.76 -14.22 -4.34
C THR A 44 10.37 -13.80 -4.80
N VAL A 45 10.07 -12.51 -4.73
CA VAL A 45 8.85 -11.90 -5.27
C VAL A 45 9.17 -11.43 -6.69
N ARG A 46 8.49 -11.99 -7.69
CA ARG A 46 8.75 -11.61 -9.09
C ARG A 46 8.06 -10.30 -9.39
N VAL A 47 8.71 -9.49 -10.21
CA VAL A 47 8.21 -8.22 -10.71
C VAL A 47 8.19 -8.29 -12.23
N ALA A 48 7.10 -7.84 -12.85
CA ALA A 48 7.00 -7.68 -14.30
C ALA A 48 6.48 -6.30 -14.67
N PHE A 49 6.83 -5.83 -15.87
CA PHE A 49 6.45 -4.53 -16.39
C PHE A 49 5.51 -4.63 -17.61
N LEU A 50 4.48 -3.77 -17.67
CA LEU A 50 3.50 -3.72 -18.77
C LEU A 50 4.01 -2.94 -19.98
N ASP A 51 4.62 -1.79 -19.71
CA ASP A 51 5.08 -0.76 -20.65
C ASP A 51 6.43 -0.18 -20.17
N GLY A 52 6.87 0.98 -20.67
CA GLY A 52 8.20 1.56 -20.41
C GLY A 52 9.36 0.87 -21.14
N ASP A 53 10.52 1.54 -21.19
CA ASP A 53 11.75 0.99 -21.78
C ASP A 53 12.63 0.28 -20.73
N ASP A 54 13.61 -0.51 -21.20
CA ASP A 54 14.49 -1.29 -20.30
C ASP A 54 15.34 -0.38 -19.40
N GLN A 55 15.64 0.85 -19.81
CA GLN A 55 16.36 1.79 -18.94
C GLN A 55 15.50 2.22 -17.75
N LEU A 56 14.22 2.53 -17.97
CA LEU A 56 13.29 2.82 -16.89
C LEU A 56 13.14 1.62 -15.95
N HIS A 57 13.08 0.40 -16.48
CA HIS A 57 13.00 -0.80 -15.65
C HIS A 57 14.26 -1.02 -14.82
N ALA A 58 15.45 -0.79 -15.40
CA ALA A 58 16.72 -0.84 -14.69
C ALA A 58 16.79 0.20 -13.58
N ASP A 59 16.39 1.44 -13.87
CA ASP A 59 16.36 2.53 -12.91
C ASP A 59 15.40 2.22 -11.73
N ILE A 60 14.24 1.60 -12.01
CA ILE A 60 13.31 1.14 -10.97
C ILE A 60 13.93 0.02 -10.13
N ALA A 61 14.56 -0.97 -10.77
CA ALA A 61 15.22 -2.06 -10.06
C ALA A 61 16.30 -1.54 -9.11
N GLU A 62 17.17 -0.64 -9.60
CA GLU A 62 18.20 0.04 -8.79
C GLU A 62 17.58 0.83 -7.63
N ALA A 63 16.50 1.58 -7.88
CA ALA A 63 15.84 2.34 -6.83
C ALA A 63 15.35 1.43 -5.67
N THR A 64 14.93 0.19 -5.97
CA THR A 64 14.48 -0.78 -4.96
C THR A 64 15.60 -1.46 -4.16
N GLU A 65 16.88 -1.27 -4.51
CA GLU A 65 18.00 -1.91 -3.78
C GLU A 65 18.07 -1.49 -2.30
N GLN A 66 17.62 -0.29 -1.95
CA GLN A 66 17.52 0.12 -0.54
C GLN A 66 16.54 -0.75 0.26
N ILE A 67 15.50 -1.26 -0.39
CA ILE A 67 14.48 -2.10 0.23
C ILE A 67 15.03 -3.51 0.46
N THR A 68 15.55 -4.14 -0.59
CA THR A 68 16.11 -5.50 -0.51
C THR A 68 17.38 -5.57 0.33
N GLY A 69 18.15 -4.48 0.41
CA GLY A 69 19.29 -4.37 1.32
C GLY A 69 18.93 -4.21 2.80
N ALA A 70 17.66 -3.92 3.12
CA ALA A 70 17.18 -3.70 4.49
C ALA A 70 16.31 -4.84 5.03
N CYS A 71 16.07 -5.90 4.25
CA CYS A 71 15.20 -6.99 4.67
C CYS A 71 15.51 -8.32 3.95
N ASN A 72 15.00 -9.41 4.50
CA ASN A 72 15.18 -10.76 3.98
C ASN A 72 14.14 -11.12 2.92
N LEU A 73 14.13 -10.34 1.84
CA LEU A 73 13.27 -10.55 0.68
C LEU A 73 13.99 -10.13 -0.61
N THR A 74 13.80 -10.91 -1.67
CA THR A 74 14.38 -10.62 -2.99
C THR A 74 13.29 -10.18 -3.96
N LEU A 75 13.52 -9.09 -4.69
CA LEU A 75 12.71 -8.69 -5.84
C LEU A 75 13.39 -9.22 -7.12
N ASP A 76 12.73 -10.10 -7.85
CA ASP A 76 13.21 -10.63 -9.14
C ASP A 76 12.49 -9.97 -10.31
N PHE A 77 13.16 -9.01 -10.93
CA PHE A 77 12.67 -8.32 -12.12
C PHE A 77 12.86 -9.12 -13.42
N GLY A 78 13.43 -10.34 -13.34
CA GLY A 78 13.69 -11.21 -14.48
C GLY A 78 14.66 -10.61 -15.50
N GLN A 79 15.62 -9.79 -15.06
CA GLN A 79 16.63 -9.22 -15.94
C GLN A 79 17.49 -10.33 -16.55
N ASN A 80 17.63 -10.34 -17.87
CA ASN A 80 18.49 -11.31 -18.56
C ASN A 80 19.81 -10.68 -19.01
N GLY A 81 20.72 -11.50 -19.57
CA GLY A 81 22.04 -11.05 -20.03
C GLY A 81 22.03 -10.02 -21.17
N ALA A 82 20.87 -9.74 -21.77
CA ALA A 82 20.69 -8.69 -22.77
C ALA A 82 20.19 -7.36 -22.16
N GLY A 83 19.98 -7.31 -20.83
CA GLY A 83 19.48 -6.12 -20.13
C GLY A 83 17.95 -5.94 -20.20
N THR A 84 17.22 -6.90 -20.78
CA THR A 84 15.75 -6.85 -20.83
C THR A 84 15.13 -7.42 -19.56
N PHE A 85 13.93 -6.95 -19.20
CA PHE A 85 13.22 -7.32 -17.98
C PHE A 85 11.97 -8.16 -18.23
N ARG A 86 11.44 -8.78 -17.17
CA ARG A 86 10.20 -9.57 -17.21
C ARG A 86 9.02 -8.69 -17.64
N ARG A 87 8.22 -9.21 -18.56
CA ARG A 87 7.06 -8.53 -19.14
C ARG A 87 5.76 -9.23 -18.76
N TRP A 88 4.66 -8.47 -18.75
CA TRP A 88 3.31 -8.99 -18.65
C TRP A 88 2.39 -8.22 -19.61
N THR A 89 1.22 -8.76 -19.92
CA THR A 89 0.23 -8.11 -20.80
C THR A 89 -1.17 -8.15 -20.21
N THR A 90 -2.04 -7.22 -20.62
CA THR A 90 -3.46 -7.23 -20.21
C THR A 90 -4.25 -8.43 -20.76
N SER A 91 -3.65 -9.24 -21.63
CA SER A 91 -4.24 -10.49 -22.15
C SER A 91 -3.74 -11.74 -21.44
N ASP A 92 -2.86 -11.61 -20.43
CA ASP A 92 -2.32 -12.75 -19.70
C ASP A 92 -3.44 -13.46 -18.93
N THR A 93 -3.54 -14.79 -19.09
CA THR A 93 -4.48 -15.64 -18.34
C THR A 93 -3.82 -16.35 -17.16
N VAL A 94 -2.51 -16.14 -16.97
CA VAL A 94 -1.71 -16.66 -15.85
C VAL A 94 -0.86 -15.51 -15.33
N LEU A 95 -0.67 -15.45 -14.01
CA LEU A 95 0.17 -14.41 -13.40
C LEU A 95 1.62 -14.51 -13.91
N ALA A 96 2.05 -13.50 -14.67
CA ALA A 96 3.45 -13.35 -15.09
C ALA A 96 4.39 -13.08 -13.92
N ALA A 97 3.89 -12.37 -12.90
CA ALA A 97 4.62 -11.99 -11.70
C ALA A 97 3.68 -11.68 -10.53
N GLU A 98 4.20 -11.78 -9.32
CA GLU A 98 3.50 -11.36 -8.09
C GLU A 98 3.20 -9.86 -8.12
N ILE A 99 4.16 -9.02 -8.51
CA ILE A 99 4.00 -7.56 -8.68
C ILE A 99 3.98 -7.23 -10.18
N ARG A 100 2.92 -6.55 -10.62
CA ARG A 100 2.67 -6.21 -12.04
C ARG A 100 2.61 -4.70 -12.17
N VAL A 101 3.74 -4.14 -12.61
CA VAL A 101 4.00 -2.70 -12.70
C VAL A 101 3.50 -2.15 -14.04
N SER A 102 2.86 -1.00 -14.02
CA SER A 102 2.51 -0.20 -15.19
C SER A 102 2.87 1.27 -15.03
N PHE A 103 2.86 2.00 -16.15
CA PHE A 103 3.03 3.46 -16.20
C PHE A 103 1.87 4.18 -16.91
N ASP A 104 0.86 3.42 -17.35
CA ASP A 104 -0.18 3.83 -18.30
C ASP A 104 -1.46 4.37 -17.66
N LEU A 105 -1.61 4.28 -16.34
CA LEU A 105 -2.72 4.88 -15.60
C LEU A 105 -2.30 6.20 -14.92
N PRO A 106 -3.25 7.12 -14.66
CA PRO A 106 -2.98 8.31 -13.85
C PRO A 106 -2.67 7.92 -12.40
N GLY A 107 -2.00 8.83 -11.68
CA GLY A 107 -1.63 8.65 -10.29
C GLY A 107 -0.56 7.59 -10.04
N PHE A 108 -0.24 7.43 -8.76
CA PHE A 108 0.62 6.40 -8.21
C PHE A 108 -0.23 5.53 -7.30
N PHE A 109 -0.02 4.22 -7.30
CA PHE A 109 -0.66 3.32 -6.35
C PHE A 109 0.00 1.95 -6.37
N SER A 110 -0.27 1.19 -5.31
CA SER A 110 0.13 -0.20 -5.18
C SER A 110 -0.90 -0.95 -4.33
N LEU A 111 -1.23 -2.18 -4.73
CA LEU A 111 -1.92 -3.13 -3.86
C LEU A 111 -0.99 -3.54 -2.74
N VAL A 112 -1.53 -3.72 -1.54
CA VAL A 112 -0.70 -3.92 -0.35
C VAL A 112 -0.33 -5.39 -0.19
N GLY A 113 0.97 -5.69 -0.25
CA GLY A 113 1.47 -7.05 -0.06
C GLY A 113 0.86 -8.07 -1.02
N THR A 114 0.34 -9.16 -0.45
CA THR A 114 -0.21 -10.31 -1.20
C THR A 114 -1.57 -10.05 -1.84
N ASP A 115 -2.18 -8.90 -1.59
CA ASP A 115 -3.36 -8.37 -2.32
C ASP A 115 -3.08 -8.32 -3.82
N SER A 116 -1.83 -8.08 -4.19
CA SER A 116 -1.30 -8.15 -5.55
C SER A 116 -1.55 -9.50 -6.24
N THR A 117 -1.94 -10.54 -5.53
CA THR A 117 -2.26 -11.89 -6.07
C THR A 117 -3.57 -12.45 -5.54
N ASP A 118 -4.40 -11.61 -4.92
CA ASP A 118 -5.72 -12.01 -4.43
C ASP A 118 -6.75 -11.86 -5.55
N SER A 119 -7.25 -12.98 -6.08
CA SER A 119 -8.23 -13.00 -7.16
C SER A 119 -9.57 -12.32 -6.80
N ALA A 120 -9.87 -12.16 -5.51
CA ALA A 120 -11.05 -11.44 -5.07
C ALA A 120 -10.94 -9.92 -5.27
N ILE A 121 -9.73 -9.40 -5.51
CA ILE A 121 -9.46 -7.99 -5.81
C ILE A 121 -9.36 -7.80 -7.32
N GLY A 122 -10.16 -6.90 -7.86
CA GLY A 122 -10.36 -6.71 -9.30
C GLY A 122 -11.26 -7.76 -9.93
N ALA A 123 -12.01 -8.54 -9.14
CA ALA A 123 -12.88 -9.61 -9.65
C ALA A 123 -13.96 -9.08 -10.62
N GLY A 124 -14.34 -7.80 -10.51
CA GLY A 124 -15.21 -7.11 -11.45
C GLY A 124 -14.66 -6.92 -12.88
N GLY A 125 -13.43 -7.35 -13.16
CA GLY A 125 -12.82 -7.27 -14.50
C GLY A 125 -12.20 -5.91 -14.84
N GLY A 126 -11.97 -5.06 -13.84
CA GLY A 126 -11.28 -3.78 -13.99
C GLY A 126 -9.80 -3.93 -14.37
N PRO A 127 -9.11 -2.83 -14.71
CA PRO A 127 -7.70 -2.86 -15.13
C PRO A 127 -6.71 -3.03 -13.97
N VAL A 128 -7.18 -2.97 -12.72
CA VAL A 128 -6.40 -3.01 -11.48
C VAL A 128 -6.95 -4.12 -10.59
N GLY A 129 -6.07 -4.92 -10.00
CA GLY A 129 -6.46 -6.05 -9.16
C GLY A 129 -5.40 -7.15 -9.06
N GLY A 130 -5.75 -8.22 -8.35
CA GLY A 130 -4.88 -9.37 -8.10
C GLY A 130 -4.91 -10.44 -9.18
N ASN A 131 -5.75 -10.31 -10.22
CA ASN A 131 -5.88 -11.32 -11.28
C ASN A 131 -4.82 -11.14 -12.39
N PRO A 132 -4.57 -12.19 -13.20
CA PRO A 132 -3.82 -12.08 -14.45
C PRO A 132 -4.36 -10.96 -15.35
N GLY A 133 -3.45 -10.27 -16.05
CA GLY A 133 -3.82 -9.15 -16.91
C GLY A 133 -4.21 -7.84 -16.19
N GLN A 134 -4.17 -7.81 -14.86
CA GLN A 134 -4.44 -6.62 -14.05
C GLN A 134 -3.16 -6.02 -13.47
N ARG A 135 -3.15 -4.70 -13.30
CA ARG A 135 -2.08 -3.96 -12.63
C ARG A 135 -2.21 -4.13 -11.13
N SER A 136 -1.09 -4.37 -10.46
CA SER A 136 -1.06 -4.29 -9.00
C SER A 136 -0.26 -3.11 -8.48
N LEU A 137 0.56 -2.49 -9.33
CA LEU A 137 1.33 -1.29 -9.01
C LEU A 137 1.36 -0.37 -10.23
N ASN A 138 1.10 0.91 -10.06
CA ASN A 138 1.20 1.90 -11.13
C ASN A 138 2.10 3.07 -10.72
N LEU A 139 3.06 3.39 -11.59
CA LEU A 139 3.96 4.54 -11.48
C LEU A 139 3.64 5.54 -12.59
N GLY A 140 2.46 6.16 -12.50
CA GLY A 140 1.86 6.92 -13.57
C GLY A 140 2.82 7.94 -14.20
N ARG A 141 2.84 7.96 -15.53
CA ARG A 141 3.64 8.90 -16.36
C ARG A 141 5.16 8.73 -16.31
N PHE A 142 5.73 7.79 -15.54
CA PHE A 142 7.19 7.62 -15.48
C PHE A 142 7.82 7.21 -16.82
N ALA A 143 7.04 6.57 -17.70
CA ALA A 143 7.45 6.30 -19.09
C ALA A 143 7.61 7.57 -19.95
N VAL A 144 7.09 8.72 -19.51
CA VAL A 144 7.12 9.99 -20.25
C VAL A 144 7.94 11.05 -19.53
N ASN A 145 7.79 11.17 -18.21
CA ASN A 145 8.50 12.15 -17.41
C ASN A 145 8.70 11.64 -15.97
N ARG A 146 9.93 11.73 -15.48
CA ARG A 146 10.27 11.40 -14.10
C ARG A 146 10.44 12.69 -13.28
N PRO A 147 9.67 12.88 -12.21
CA PRO A 147 9.87 14.02 -11.32
C PRO A 147 11.21 13.90 -10.58
N PRO A 148 11.78 15.00 -10.03
CA PRO A 148 13.06 14.96 -9.32
C PRO A 148 13.12 13.97 -8.13
N THR A 149 11.97 13.63 -7.54
CA THR A 149 11.86 12.69 -6.41
C THR A 149 11.35 11.30 -6.83
N TRP A 150 11.45 10.94 -8.11
CA TRP A 150 10.86 9.72 -8.66
C TRP A 150 11.29 8.45 -7.92
N GLU A 151 12.56 8.35 -7.49
CA GLU A 151 13.03 7.17 -6.76
C GLU A 151 12.31 6.99 -5.42
N GLY A 152 11.98 8.10 -4.75
CA GLY A 152 11.21 8.07 -3.51
C GLY A 152 9.81 7.53 -3.74
N THR A 153 9.17 7.91 -4.84
CA THR A 153 7.87 7.36 -5.25
C THR A 153 7.97 5.88 -5.58
N VAL A 154 9.02 5.43 -6.30
CA VAL A 154 9.25 3.98 -6.51
C VAL A 154 9.35 3.25 -5.17
N ARG A 155 10.18 3.74 -4.26
CA ARG A 155 10.36 3.10 -2.94
C ARG A 155 9.07 3.08 -2.14
N HIS A 156 8.29 4.16 -2.19
CA HIS A 156 6.98 4.26 -1.56
C HIS A 156 6.00 3.18 -2.06
N GLU A 157 5.79 3.10 -3.37
CA GLU A 157 4.86 2.13 -3.96
C GLU A 157 5.32 0.67 -3.77
N PHE A 158 6.64 0.44 -3.76
CA PHE A 158 7.18 -0.89 -3.48
C PHE A 158 7.09 -1.26 -1.98
N LEU A 159 7.18 -0.30 -1.05
CA LEU A 159 6.90 -0.57 0.35
C LEU A 159 5.43 -1.00 0.56
N HIS A 160 4.48 -0.37 -0.14
CA HIS A 160 3.10 -0.89 -0.19
C HIS A 160 3.04 -2.32 -0.74
N ALA A 161 3.70 -2.57 -1.87
CA ALA A 161 3.74 -3.92 -2.45
C ALA A 161 4.36 -4.97 -1.52
N LEU A 162 5.09 -4.54 -0.48
CA LEU A 162 5.65 -5.40 0.57
C LEU A 162 4.83 -5.43 1.87
N GLY A 163 3.74 -4.68 1.97
CA GLY A 163 2.82 -4.73 3.11
C GLY A 163 2.82 -3.50 4.02
N PHE A 164 3.44 -2.39 3.62
CA PHE A 164 3.33 -1.13 4.36
C PHE A 164 2.00 -0.43 4.06
N HIS A 165 1.48 0.32 5.03
CA HIS A 165 0.31 1.19 4.89
C HIS A 165 0.66 2.63 5.31
N HIS A 166 0.02 3.65 4.72
CA HIS A 166 0.21 5.07 5.12
C HIS A 166 -0.26 5.37 6.52
N SER A 167 -1.24 4.60 6.96
CA SER A 167 -1.88 4.69 8.26
C SER A 167 -0.89 4.70 9.42
N HIS A 168 0.28 4.08 9.28
CA HIS A 168 1.34 4.10 10.30
C HIS A 168 2.14 5.38 10.33
N GLN A 169 2.17 6.12 9.23
CA GLN A 169 3.15 7.16 9.05
C GLN A 169 2.51 8.55 9.03
N ASN A 170 1.31 8.80 8.49
CA ASN A 170 0.89 10.20 8.31
C ASN A 170 -0.10 10.76 9.35
N MET A 171 -1.25 10.13 9.59
CA MET A 171 -2.44 10.86 10.09
C MET A 171 -3.19 10.18 11.24
N ARG A 172 -2.56 9.19 11.90
CA ARG A 172 -3.06 8.57 13.14
C ARG A 172 -2.39 9.13 14.39
N GLY A 173 -3.01 8.84 15.54
CA GLY A 173 -2.43 9.10 16.86
C GLY A 173 -2.21 10.59 17.12
N THR A 174 -1.00 10.96 17.57
CA THR A 174 -0.68 12.34 17.95
C THR A 174 -0.72 13.34 16.77
N CYS A 175 -0.68 12.85 15.53
CA CYS A 175 -0.61 13.71 14.35
C CYS A 175 -1.97 14.06 13.73
N GLU A 176 -3.03 13.28 13.97
CA GLU A 176 -4.39 13.61 13.45
C GLU A 176 -4.80 15.02 13.90
N GLY A 177 -4.50 15.35 15.16
CA GLY A 177 -4.78 16.64 15.77
C GLY A 177 -3.97 17.81 15.20
N GLU A 178 -2.85 17.56 14.52
CA GLU A 178 -2.01 18.59 13.90
C GLU A 178 -2.49 18.99 12.50
N PHE A 179 -3.33 18.19 11.86
CA PHE A 179 -3.84 18.49 10.52
C PHE A 179 -5.04 19.44 10.54
N ARG A 180 -5.06 20.35 9.56
CA ARG A 180 -6.14 21.31 9.34
C ARG A 180 -7.14 20.77 8.33
N TRP A 181 -8.02 19.90 8.82
CA TRP A 181 -9.05 19.23 8.02
C TRP A 181 -10.05 20.20 7.39
N GLU A 182 -10.56 21.13 8.18
CA GLU A 182 -11.58 22.12 7.79
C GLU A 182 -10.94 23.44 7.35
N ASP A 183 -11.70 24.24 6.60
CA ASP A 183 -11.29 25.57 6.14
C ASP A 183 -11.06 26.55 7.31
N ASP A 184 -10.26 27.59 7.06
CA ASP A 184 -10.22 28.74 7.97
C ASP A 184 -11.63 29.34 8.11
N VAL A 185 -12.02 29.77 9.32
CA VAL A 185 -13.37 30.27 9.60
C VAL A 185 -13.75 31.40 8.63
N GLY A 186 -14.84 31.21 7.89
CA GLY A 186 -15.36 32.16 6.93
C GLY A 186 -14.65 32.18 5.57
N TYR A 187 -13.73 31.25 5.31
CA TYR A 187 -13.11 31.08 3.99
C TYR A 187 -14.14 31.06 2.87
N VAL A 188 -13.87 31.79 1.79
CA VAL A 188 -14.68 31.76 0.58
C VAL A 188 -13.97 30.88 -0.45
N PRO A 189 -14.58 29.79 -0.93
CA PRO A 189 -13.99 28.89 -1.92
C PRO A 189 -13.46 29.64 -3.13
N THR A 190 -12.12 29.65 -3.26
CA THR A 190 -11.40 30.40 -4.30
C THR A 190 -10.43 29.45 -4.98
N GLN A 191 -10.43 29.44 -6.32
CA GLN A 191 -9.58 28.57 -7.12
C GLN A 191 -8.65 29.36 -8.02
N ASP A 192 -7.48 28.81 -8.29
CA ASP A 192 -6.60 29.30 -9.36
C ASP A 192 -7.09 28.83 -10.75
N PRO A 193 -6.47 29.30 -11.85
CA PRO A 193 -6.87 28.86 -13.20
C PRO A 193 -6.69 27.36 -13.46
N ALA A 194 -5.93 26.65 -12.63
CA ALA A 194 -5.73 25.21 -12.73
C ALA A 194 -6.79 24.42 -11.95
N GLY A 195 -7.75 25.10 -11.28
CA GLY A 195 -8.81 24.47 -10.50
C GLY A 195 -8.37 24.03 -9.09
N VAL A 196 -7.20 24.50 -8.63
CA VAL A 196 -6.69 24.22 -7.28
C VAL A 196 -7.25 25.26 -6.32
N PHE A 197 -7.77 24.82 -5.16
CA PHE A 197 -8.22 25.76 -4.13
C PHE A 197 -7.04 26.51 -3.49
N VAL A 198 -7.16 27.83 -3.41
CA VAL A 198 -6.13 28.77 -2.95
C VAL A 198 -6.69 29.70 -1.88
N PRO A 199 -5.84 30.45 -1.15
CA PRO A 199 -6.33 31.44 -0.20
C PRO A 199 -7.23 32.47 -0.86
N ASP A 200 -8.27 32.91 -0.14
CA ASP A 200 -9.18 33.93 -0.64
C ASP A 200 -8.59 35.34 -0.57
N ALA A 201 -9.36 36.34 -1.00
CA ALA A 201 -8.92 37.74 -1.01
C ALA A 201 -8.57 38.30 0.39
N GLN A 202 -9.00 37.64 1.47
CA GLN A 202 -8.69 37.99 2.86
C GLN A 202 -7.54 37.14 3.42
N GLY A 203 -6.92 36.29 2.61
CA GLY A 203 -5.84 35.38 3.00
C GLY A 203 -6.30 34.18 3.84
N ARG A 204 -7.61 33.94 3.95
CA ARG A 204 -8.15 32.72 4.59
C ARG A 204 -7.93 31.56 3.65
N ARG A 205 -7.61 30.39 4.18
CA ARG A 205 -7.08 29.27 3.40
C ARG A 205 -8.03 28.07 3.45
N PRO A 206 -8.09 27.26 2.39
CA PRO A 206 -8.84 26.01 2.40
C PRO A 206 -8.20 24.97 3.34
N GLY A 207 -9.02 24.18 4.00
CA GLY A 207 -8.64 22.96 4.71
C GLY A 207 -8.37 21.81 3.74
N ILE A 208 -7.94 20.68 4.28
CA ILE A 208 -7.59 19.48 3.51
C ILE A 208 -8.79 19.00 2.67
N TYR A 209 -9.99 18.97 3.24
CA TYR A 209 -11.18 18.50 2.52
C TYR A 209 -11.47 19.35 1.28
N THR A 210 -11.49 20.67 1.44
CA THR A 210 -11.74 21.59 0.33
C THR A 210 -10.61 21.52 -0.69
N TYR A 211 -9.35 21.53 -0.24
CA TYR A 211 -8.21 21.45 -1.14
C TYR A 211 -8.24 20.20 -2.01
N LEU A 212 -8.47 19.01 -1.43
CA LEU A 212 -8.47 17.74 -2.16
C LEU A 212 -9.73 17.53 -3.03
N ALA A 213 -10.80 18.30 -2.81
CA ALA A 213 -11.96 18.34 -3.70
C ALA A 213 -11.66 19.09 -5.03
N GLY A 214 -10.56 19.86 -5.09
CA GLY A 214 -10.08 20.53 -6.31
C GLY A 214 -9.17 19.64 -7.17
N GLU A 215 -8.64 20.22 -8.25
CA GLU A 215 -7.66 19.55 -9.11
C GLU A 215 -6.34 19.28 -8.37
N PRO A 216 -5.62 18.19 -8.67
CA PRO A 216 -5.96 17.12 -9.61
C PRO A 216 -6.80 15.98 -8.98
N ASN A 217 -7.01 16.01 -7.66
CA ASN A 217 -7.56 14.87 -6.93
C ASN A 217 -9.07 14.70 -7.11
N LYS A 218 -9.85 15.77 -6.96
CA LYS A 218 -11.33 15.76 -6.99
C LYS A 218 -11.94 14.77 -6.00
N TRP A 219 -11.32 14.58 -4.84
CA TRP A 219 -11.79 13.61 -3.87
C TRP A 219 -12.97 14.16 -3.07
N PRO A 220 -14.09 13.41 -2.99
CA PRO A 220 -15.13 13.73 -2.03
C PRO A 220 -14.62 13.51 -0.60
N ARG A 221 -15.25 14.18 0.37
CA ARG A 221 -14.91 14.07 1.80
C ARG A 221 -14.77 12.63 2.29
N ALA A 222 -15.68 11.74 1.88
CA ALA A 222 -15.63 10.33 2.27
C ALA A 222 -14.35 9.62 1.79
N LYS A 223 -13.84 9.96 0.60
CA LYS A 223 -12.59 9.41 0.07
C LYS A 223 -11.38 9.98 0.81
N VAL A 224 -11.42 11.26 1.18
CA VAL A 224 -10.41 11.85 2.07
C VAL A 224 -10.42 11.15 3.43
N ASP A 225 -11.59 10.92 4.02
CA ASP A 225 -11.70 10.20 5.29
C ASP A 225 -11.16 8.76 5.18
N HIS A 226 -11.51 8.05 4.11
CA HIS A 226 -11.02 6.70 3.87
C HIS A 226 -9.49 6.67 3.69
N ASN A 227 -8.94 7.50 2.81
CA ASN A 227 -7.52 7.44 2.46
C ASN A 227 -6.62 8.06 3.55
N LEU A 228 -7.11 9.07 4.27
CA LEU A 228 -6.31 9.90 5.17
C LEU A 228 -6.68 9.81 6.65
N ARG A 229 -7.89 9.33 7.00
CA ARG A 229 -8.36 9.26 8.40
C ARG A 229 -8.79 7.87 8.85
N THR A 230 -8.52 6.84 8.06
CA THR A 230 -8.91 5.47 8.39
C THR A 230 -8.32 5.02 9.71
N VAL A 231 -9.13 4.29 10.47
CA VAL A 231 -8.82 3.65 11.75
C VAL A 231 -8.77 2.15 11.52
N ASP A 232 -7.77 1.68 10.80
CA ASP A 232 -7.49 0.25 10.71
C ASP A 232 -6.81 -0.25 12.00
N ALA A 233 -7.00 -1.55 12.22
CA ALA A 233 -6.44 -2.31 13.32
C ALA A 233 -4.93 -2.05 13.51
N PRO A 234 -4.40 -2.26 14.74
CA PRO A 234 -2.98 -2.04 15.02
C PRO A 234 -2.15 -2.97 14.14
N ASP A 235 -1.62 -2.47 13.03
CA ASP A 235 -0.69 -3.26 12.24
C ASP A 235 0.59 -3.51 13.06
N LEU A 236 1.15 -4.69 12.81
CA LEU A 236 2.32 -5.23 13.50
C LEU A 236 3.57 -4.34 13.42
N VAL A 237 3.62 -3.37 12.50
CA VAL A 237 4.75 -2.43 12.34
C VAL A 237 4.45 -1.09 13.01
N ALA A 238 3.87 -1.11 14.20
CA ALA A 238 3.70 0.07 15.04
C ALA A 238 5.05 0.49 15.65
N GLY A 239 5.91 1.08 14.81
CA GLY A 239 7.05 1.88 15.27
C GLY A 239 6.60 3.28 15.71
N PRO A 240 7.45 4.06 16.41
CA PRO A 240 7.17 5.47 16.61
C PRO A 240 7.04 6.18 15.25
N PHE A 241 6.18 7.20 15.20
CA PHE A 241 6.04 8.07 14.03
C PHE A 241 7.40 8.56 13.53
N ASP A 242 7.69 8.33 12.24
CA ASP A 242 8.97 8.67 11.65
C ASP A 242 8.82 9.78 10.60
N THR A 243 9.06 11.03 11.04
CA THR A 243 9.07 12.23 10.17
C THR A 243 9.96 12.11 8.92
N LYS A 244 10.90 11.16 8.87
CA LYS A 244 11.81 10.98 7.73
C LYS A 244 11.35 9.91 6.76
N SER A 245 10.32 9.13 7.10
CA SER A 245 9.84 8.00 6.31
C SER A 245 9.47 8.43 4.89
N VAL A 246 9.81 7.59 3.91
CA VAL A 246 9.39 7.76 2.52
C VAL A 246 7.89 7.50 2.35
N MET A 247 7.25 6.80 3.30
CA MET A 247 5.81 6.55 3.34
C MET A 247 4.98 7.77 3.75
N LEU A 248 5.64 8.90 4.08
CA LEU A 248 4.94 10.11 4.45
C LEU A 248 4.42 10.91 3.24
N TYR A 249 3.14 11.30 3.32
CA TYR A 249 2.56 12.32 2.48
C TYR A 249 3.21 13.66 2.78
N ARG A 250 3.67 14.33 1.72
CA ARG A 250 4.31 15.64 1.81
C ARG A 250 3.30 16.75 1.61
N PHE A 251 2.49 17.00 2.63
CA PHE A 251 1.51 18.06 2.55
C PHE A 251 2.14 19.47 2.57
N PRO A 252 1.53 20.46 1.89
CA PRO A 252 1.92 21.86 2.02
C PRO A 252 1.88 22.33 3.48
N ALA A 253 2.74 23.29 3.85
CA ALA A 253 2.86 23.76 5.24
C ALA A 253 1.53 24.25 5.86
N PHE A 254 0.60 24.76 5.04
CA PHE A 254 -0.70 25.22 5.52
C PHE A 254 -1.68 24.11 5.89
N PHE A 255 -1.38 22.84 5.57
CA PHE A 255 -2.16 21.69 6.02
C PHE A 255 -1.95 21.40 7.51
N TYR A 256 -0.90 21.96 8.12
CA TYR A 256 -0.60 21.78 9.53
C TYR A 256 -1.07 23.00 10.34
N LYS A 257 -1.49 22.75 11.57
CA LYS A 257 -1.89 23.80 12.52
C LYS A 257 -0.68 24.57 13.08
N SER A 258 0.48 23.92 13.14
CA SER A 258 1.74 24.49 13.64
C SER A 258 2.80 24.60 12.53
N THR A 259 3.76 25.52 12.70
CA THR A 259 4.88 25.71 11.76
C THR A 259 6.16 26.06 12.54
N PRO A 260 7.17 25.18 12.59
CA PRO A 260 7.19 23.83 12.02
C PRO A 260 6.25 22.89 12.78
N SER A 261 5.58 21.99 12.07
CA SER A 261 4.83 20.89 12.70
C SER A 261 5.74 19.71 12.95
N SER A 262 5.61 19.10 14.13
CA SER A 262 6.26 17.83 14.45
C SER A 262 5.77 16.67 13.58
N CYS A 263 4.63 16.85 12.91
CA CYS A 263 4.03 15.87 12.01
C CYS A 263 4.34 16.14 10.53
N ALA A 264 5.07 17.22 10.23
CA ALA A 264 5.50 17.49 8.87
C ALA A 264 6.72 16.61 8.50
N PRO A 265 6.79 16.08 7.27
CA PRO A 265 7.96 15.33 6.83
C PRO A 265 9.24 16.16 6.89
N SER A 266 10.25 15.61 7.56
CA SER A 266 11.60 16.18 7.69
C SER A 266 12.64 15.47 6.81
N GLY A 267 12.31 14.31 6.26
CA GLY A 267 13.17 13.55 5.35
C GLY A 267 13.29 14.17 3.96
N ASN A 268 14.20 13.65 3.13
CA ASN A 268 14.38 14.11 1.75
C ASN A 268 13.32 13.61 0.77
N GLY A 269 12.49 12.64 1.18
CA GLY A 269 11.43 12.05 0.35
C GLY A 269 11.96 11.19 -0.77
N GLN A 270 13.20 10.74 -0.67
CA GLN A 270 13.88 9.93 -1.69
C GLN A 270 14.45 8.66 -1.09
N ASN A 271 15.09 8.72 0.07
CA ASN A 271 15.74 7.57 0.69
C ASN A 271 14.89 6.98 1.81
N LEU A 272 15.05 5.67 2.03
CA LEU A 272 14.49 5.01 3.20
C LEU A 272 15.07 5.61 4.48
N SER A 273 14.19 5.95 5.42
CA SER A 273 14.59 6.34 6.76
C SER A 273 15.05 5.13 7.58
N ASP A 274 15.61 5.36 8.77
CA ASP A 274 15.90 4.27 9.70
C ASP A 274 14.61 3.60 10.22
N GLY A 275 13.50 4.32 10.29
CA GLY A 275 12.19 3.75 10.62
C GLY A 275 11.67 2.84 9.51
N ASP A 276 11.80 3.23 8.24
CA ASP A 276 11.43 2.39 7.10
C ASP A 276 12.22 1.09 7.10
N LYS A 277 13.55 1.17 7.27
CA LYS A 277 14.44 0.01 7.33
C LYS A 277 14.13 -0.91 8.51
N ARG A 278 13.85 -0.34 9.68
CA ARG A 278 13.42 -1.13 10.85
C ARG A 278 12.08 -1.81 10.59
N GLY A 279 11.12 -1.10 9.98
CA GLY A 279 9.83 -1.69 9.61
C GLY A 279 10.00 -2.85 8.64
N LEU A 280 10.90 -2.71 7.67
CA LEU A 280 11.27 -3.72 6.70
C LEU A 280 11.91 -4.95 7.36
N ASP A 281 12.85 -4.79 8.29
CA ASP A 281 13.42 -5.91 9.06
C ASP A 281 12.39 -6.58 9.98
N LEU A 282 11.47 -5.80 10.57
CA LEU A 282 10.34 -6.32 11.33
C LEU A 282 9.30 -7.05 10.47
N LEU A 283 9.27 -6.77 9.16
CA LEU A 283 8.41 -7.41 8.15
C LEU A 283 9.10 -8.61 7.50
N TYR A 284 10.40 -8.56 7.28
CA TYR A 284 11.20 -9.65 6.70
C TYR A 284 12.57 -9.75 7.40
N PRO A 285 12.67 -10.40 8.57
CA PRO A 285 13.87 -10.42 9.39
C PRO A 285 14.91 -11.37 8.80
N HIS A 286 16.17 -11.01 9.03
CA HIS A 286 17.31 -11.86 8.68
C HIS A 286 17.62 -12.94 9.74
N THR A 287 17.10 -12.79 10.96
CA THR A 287 17.52 -13.64 12.09
C THR A 287 16.68 -14.91 12.22
N MET A 288 17.34 -16.05 12.41
CA MET A 288 16.68 -17.36 12.58
C MET A 288 15.68 -17.38 13.74
N GLY A 289 15.94 -16.65 14.83
CA GLY A 289 15.02 -16.57 15.97
C GLY A 289 13.70 -15.89 15.61
N ALA A 290 13.76 -14.74 14.92
CA ALA A 290 12.55 -14.06 14.46
C ALA A 290 11.80 -14.86 13.37
N LEU A 291 12.53 -15.62 12.54
CA LEU A 291 11.92 -16.54 11.57
C LEU A 291 11.15 -17.69 12.27
N ALA A 292 11.68 -18.24 13.38
CA ALA A 292 11.00 -19.29 14.15
C ALA A 292 9.72 -18.79 14.83
N ASP A 293 9.77 -17.59 15.44
CA ASP A 293 8.58 -16.96 16.05
C ASP A 293 7.47 -16.72 15.01
N ARG A 294 7.84 -16.42 13.76
CA ARG A 294 6.89 -16.24 12.65
C ARG A 294 6.25 -17.55 12.24
N GLN A 295 7.06 -18.60 12.10
CA GLN A 295 6.55 -19.92 11.75
C GLN A 295 5.56 -20.41 12.80
N ALA A 296 5.87 -20.24 14.09
CA ALA A 296 4.96 -20.59 15.17
C ALA A 296 3.62 -19.82 15.10
N ARG A 297 3.64 -18.54 14.71
CA ARG A 297 2.41 -17.76 14.48
C ARG A 297 1.60 -18.29 13.30
N ALA A 298 2.24 -18.57 12.16
CA ALA A 298 1.57 -19.12 10.98
C ALA A 298 0.96 -20.50 11.26
N ASP A 299 1.67 -21.36 11.98
CA ASP A 299 1.18 -22.68 12.40
C ASP A 299 -0.03 -22.55 13.34
N ALA A 300 -0.02 -21.59 14.27
CA ALA A 300 -1.16 -21.31 15.15
C ALA A 300 -2.40 -20.82 14.37
N VAL A 301 -2.22 -20.06 13.27
CA VAL A 301 -3.33 -19.72 12.37
C VAL A 301 -3.93 -20.96 11.74
N LEU A 302 -3.10 -21.82 11.14
CA LEU A 302 -3.55 -23.05 10.51
C LEU A 302 -4.30 -23.96 11.50
N GLU A 303 -3.79 -24.09 12.73
CA GLU A 303 -4.45 -24.84 13.81
C GLU A 303 -5.80 -24.22 14.18
N SER A 304 -5.89 -22.90 14.34
CA SER A 304 -7.14 -22.22 14.67
C SER A 304 -8.22 -22.33 13.57
N LEU A 305 -7.82 -22.33 12.31
CA LEU A 305 -8.71 -22.52 11.16
C LEU A 305 -9.18 -23.97 11.06
N GLY A 306 -8.28 -24.92 11.33
CA GLY A 306 -8.60 -26.35 11.41
C GLY A 306 -9.45 -26.75 12.62
N ALA A 307 -9.43 -25.95 13.69
CA ALA A 307 -10.17 -26.17 14.93
C ALA A 307 -11.52 -25.39 15.02
N GLY A 308 -11.91 -24.66 13.97
CA GLY A 308 -13.12 -23.82 13.96
C GLY A 308 -14.45 -24.60 13.97
N PRO A 309 -15.53 -24.02 14.53
CA PRO A 309 -16.71 -24.73 15.02
C PRO A 309 -17.61 -25.26 13.90
N GLU A 310 -18.27 -26.39 14.14
CA GLU A 310 -19.49 -26.76 13.43
C GLU A 310 -20.47 -25.57 13.48
N GLY A 311 -20.70 -24.92 12.34
CA GLY A 311 -21.76 -23.93 12.16
C GLY A 311 -21.31 -22.47 12.18
N VAL A 312 -20.83 -21.96 11.05
CA VAL A 312 -21.01 -20.55 10.69
C VAL A 312 -22.32 -20.47 9.88
N PRO A 313 -23.41 -19.87 10.41
CA PRO A 313 -24.64 -19.67 9.65
C PRO A 313 -24.34 -18.80 8.43
N GLY A 314 -24.85 -19.21 7.27
CA GLY A 314 -24.71 -18.48 6.01
C GLY A 314 -25.16 -17.03 6.14
N ALA A 315 -24.19 -16.12 6.25
CA ALA A 315 -24.38 -14.77 5.75
C ALA A 315 -24.34 -14.89 4.22
N ASN A 316 -25.39 -14.40 3.55
CA ASN A 316 -25.61 -14.47 2.10
C ASN A 316 -24.37 -14.10 1.25
N GLY A 317 -23.50 -15.08 0.98
CA GLY A 317 -22.21 -14.86 0.28
C GLY A 317 -21.27 -16.09 0.28
N GLY A 318 -21.83 -17.31 0.26
CA GLY A 318 -21.11 -18.58 0.49
C GLY A 318 -19.78 -18.73 -0.27
N ASP A 319 -19.76 -18.40 -1.56
CA ASP A 319 -18.57 -18.55 -2.40
C ASP A 319 -17.43 -17.58 -2.04
N LEU A 320 -17.76 -16.36 -1.61
CA LEU A 320 -16.76 -15.35 -1.23
C LEU A 320 -16.11 -15.68 0.12
N ALA A 321 -16.89 -16.16 1.08
CA ALA A 321 -16.37 -16.55 2.39
C ALA A 321 -15.43 -17.77 2.28
N GLU A 322 -15.76 -18.73 1.41
CA GLU A 322 -14.89 -19.87 1.12
C GLU A 322 -13.61 -19.43 0.40
N ALA A 323 -13.71 -18.55 -0.59
CA ALA A 323 -12.54 -17.98 -1.28
C ALA A 323 -11.59 -17.26 -0.31
N TYR A 324 -12.12 -16.44 0.60
CA TYR A 324 -11.28 -15.76 1.60
C TYR A 324 -10.64 -16.74 2.59
N ARG A 325 -11.35 -17.77 3.05
CA ARG A 325 -10.78 -18.79 3.93
C ARG A 325 -9.66 -19.57 3.23
N SER A 326 -9.91 -20.04 2.01
CA SER A 326 -8.92 -20.77 1.21
C SER A 326 -7.66 -19.94 1.00
N ARG A 327 -7.80 -18.63 0.77
CA ARG A 327 -6.66 -17.72 0.64
C ARG A 327 -5.85 -17.59 1.93
N VAL A 328 -6.51 -17.48 3.07
CA VAL A 328 -5.85 -17.43 4.38
C VAL A 328 -5.04 -18.71 4.63
N GLU A 329 -5.61 -19.88 4.35
CA GLU A 329 -4.94 -21.18 4.47
C GLU A 329 -3.73 -21.28 3.53
N GLU A 330 -3.86 -20.86 2.28
CA GLU A 330 -2.77 -20.84 1.30
C GLU A 330 -1.60 -19.99 1.78
N LEU A 331 -1.87 -18.77 2.25
CA LEU A 331 -0.85 -17.84 2.72
C LEU A 331 -0.15 -18.35 3.98
N ALA A 332 -0.91 -18.87 4.95
CA ALA A 332 -0.34 -19.43 6.16
C ALA A 332 0.53 -20.66 5.87
N ALA A 333 0.09 -21.55 4.97
CA ALA A 333 0.90 -22.68 4.51
C ALA A 333 2.18 -22.24 3.80
N ALA A 334 2.09 -21.23 2.91
CA ALA A 334 3.25 -20.67 2.22
C ALA A 334 4.27 -20.08 3.21
N GLN A 335 3.80 -19.36 4.23
CA GLN A 335 4.67 -18.81 5.29
C GLN A 335 5.34 -19.90 6.13
N ALA A 336 4.64 -20.98 6.47
CA ALA A 336 5.20 -22.11 7.22
C ALA A 336 6.29 -22.87 6.44
N THR A 337 6.22 -22.87 5.10
CA THR A 337 7.23 -23.53 4.25
C THR A 337 8.48 -22.70 3.98
N GLY A 338 8.40 -21.36 4.02
CA GLY A 338 9.49 -20.45 3.63
C GLY A 338 10.68 -20.38 4.60
N VAL A 339 10.61 -21.05 5.76
CA VAL A 339 11.65 -21.02 6.81
C VAL A 339 12.43 -22.35 6.91
N ARG A 340 12.05 -23.38 6.14
CA ARG A 340 12.65 -24.73 6.23
C ARG A 340 13.97 -24.90 5.48
#